data_AF-A0AAX3LC03-F1
#
_entry.id   AF-A0AAX3LC03-F1
#
_cell.length_a   1.000
_cell.length_b   1.000
_cell.length_c   1.000
_cell.angle_alpha   90.00
_cell.angle_beta   90.00
_cell.angle_gamma   90.00
#
_symmetry.space_group_name_H-M   'P 1'
#
loop_
_entity.id
_entity.type
_entity.pdbx_description
1 polymer ?
#
loop_
_entity_poly.entity_id
_entity_poly.type
_entity_poly.pdbx_seq_one_letter_code
_entity_poly.pdbx_strand_id
1 'polypeptide(L)' 'MNQITLKEYVKEHGQVRAGAALGVTQIAISKALRAGREIFVVISEEGTVSAFENKAFPSKRRSDETRA' A
#
# COMPACT_ATOMS: atom_id res chain seq x y z
N MET A 1 16.73 8.22 5.08
CA MET A 1 15.45 7.44 4.93
C MET A 1 14.40 8.30 4.23
N ASN A 2 13.81 7.85 3.12
CA ASN A 2 12.74 8.57 2.41
C ASN A 2 11.43 7.79 2.50
N GLN A 3 10.32 8.49 2.77
CA GLN A 3 8.97 7.91 2.85
C GLN A 3 8.04 8.62 1.89
N ILE A 4 7.36 7.83 1.05
CA ILE A 4 6.40 8.30 0.05
C ILE A 4 5.18 7.39 0.04
N THR A 5 4.06 7.85 -0.49
CA THR A 5 2.88 6.98 -0.63
C THR A 5 3.12 5.92 -1.70
N LEU A 6 2.44 4.77 -1.59
CA LEU A 6 2.46 3.75 -2.65
C LEU A 6 2.01 4.33 -4.00
N LYS A 7 1.07 5.29 -3.98
CA LYS A 7 0.57 5.95 -5.18
C LYS A 7 1.66 6.76 -5.89
N GLU A 8 2.47 7.51 -5.14
CA GLU A 8 3.60 8.29 -5.67
C GLU A 8 4.70 7.37 -6.18
N TYR A 9 5.07 6.36 -5.40
CA TYR A 9 6.08 5.38 -5.82
C TYR A 9 5.70 4.67 -7.13
N VAL A 10 4.42 4.30 -7.27
CA VAL A 10 3.90 3.71 -8.52
C VAL A 10 3.89 4.70 -9.67
N LYS A 11 3.63 5.99 -9.42
CA LYS A 11 3.67 7.04 -10.46
C LYS A 11 5.07 7.19 -11.05
N GLU A 12 6.10 7.04 -10.23
CA GLU A 12 7.51 7.17 -10.63
C GLU A 12 8.05 5.89 -11.30
N HIS A 13 7.78 4.72 -10.73
CA HIS A 13 8.41 3.47 -11.16
C HIS A 13 7.52 2.55 -12.01
N GLY A 14 6.21 2.74 -11.94
CA GLY A 14 5.20 1.85 -12.53
C GLY A 14 4.84 0.67 -11.63
N GLN A 15 3.64 0.12 -11.83
CA GLN A 15 3.09 -0.93 -10.95
C GLN A 15 3.87 -2.24 -10.98
N VAL A 16 4.45 -2.62 -12.12
CA VAL A 16 5.23 -3.85 -12.27
C VAL A 16 6.51 -3.79 -11.44
N ARG A 17 7.29 -2.69 -11.56
CA ARG A 17 8.52 -2.50 -10.79
C ARG A 17 8.24 -2.30 -9.31
N ALA A 18 7.18 -1.56 -8.96
CA ALA A 18 6.77 -1.40 -7.57
C ALA A 18 6.37 -2.74 -6.93
N GLY A 19 5.67 -3.60 -7.66
CA GLY A 19 5.36 -4.95 -7.20
C GLY A 19 6.62 -5.78 -6.96
N ALA A 20 7.54 -5.81 -7.93
CA ALA A 20 8.80 -6.53 -7.81
C ALA A 20 9.64 -6.05 -6.61
N ALA A 21 9.76 -4.73 -6.42
CA ALA A 21 10.51 -4.14 -5.30
C ALA A 21 9.92 -4.49 -3.93
N LEU A 22 8.58 -4.61 -3.85
CA LEU A 22 7.87 -4.95 -2.62
C LEU A 22 7.61 -6.46 -2.44
N GLY A 23 8.10 -7.30 -3.36
CA GLY A 23 7.88 -8.75 -3.32
C GLY A 23 6.42 -9.17 -3.55
N VAL A 24 5.63 -8.37 -4.28
CA VAL A 24 4.21 -8.65 -4.57
C VAL A 24 3.92 -8.57 -6.07
N THR A 25 2.78 -9.11 -6.49
CA THR A 25 2.37 -9.03 -7.89
C THR A 25 1.87 -7.63 -8.26
N GLN A 26 2.00 -7.24 -9.54
CA GLN A 26 1.39 -6.01 -10.07
C GLN A 26 -0.12 -5.94 -9.79
N ILE A 27 -0.80 -7.09 -9.80
CA ILE A 27 -2.23 -7.21 -9.48
C ILE A 27 -2.51 -6.78 -8.02
N ALA A 28 -1.64 -7.16 -7.08
CA ALA A 28 -1.77 -6.74 -5.67
C ALA A 28 -1.64 -5.23 -5.51
N ILE A 29 -0.68 -4.60 -6.22
CA ILE A 29 -0.53 -3.14 -6.27
C ILE A 29 -1.79 -2.49 -6.84
N SER A 30 -2.28 -3.01 -7.97
CA SER A 30 -3.49 -2.51 -8.63
C SER A 30 -4.72 -2.59 -7.70
N LYS A 31 -4.90 -3.71 -7.00
CA LYS A 31 -5.96 -3.88 -5.99
C LYS A 31 -5.82 -2.89 -4.85
N ALA A 32 -4.60 -2.67 -4.35
CA ALA A 32 -4.37 -1.76 -3.23
C ALA A 32 -4.71 -0.30 -3.57
N LEU A 33 -4.31 0.15 -4.76
CA LEU A 33 -4.60 1.49 -5.26
C LEU A 33 -6.11 1.70 -5.47
N ARG A 34 -6.80 0.73 -6.08
CA ARG A 34 -8.26 0.81 -6.29
C ARG A 34 -9.04 0.82 -4.98
N ALA A 35 -8.57 0.08 -3.97
CA ALA A 35 -9.20 0.03 -2.66
C ALA A 35 -8.92 1.29 -1.80
N GLY A 36 -8.10 2.23 -2.27
CA GLY A 36 -7.76 3.44 -1.52
C GLY A 36 -7.00 3.16 -0.22
N ARG A 37 -6.21 2.08 -0.17
CA ARG A 37 -5.43 1.73 1.02
C ARG A 37 -4.35 2.77 1.29
N GLU A 38 -4.22 3.20 2.54
CA GLU A 38 -3.18 4.13 2.99
C GLU A 38 -1.87 3.38 3.21
N ILE A 39 -1.11 3.19 2.14
CA ILE A 39 0.17 2.46 2.16
C ILE A 39 1.33 3.43 1.93
N PHE A 40 2.36 3.30 2.75
CA PHE A 40 3.60 4.06 2.66
C PHE A 40 4.76 3.14 2.28
N VAL A 41 5.60 3.60 1.37
CA VAL A 41 6.83 2.95 0.94
C VAL A 41 8.01 3.70 1.57
N VAL A 42 8.91 2.94 2.17
CA VAL A 42 10.10 3.42 2.85
C VAL A 42 11.32 2.90 2.10
N ILE A 43 12.18 3.82 1.68
CA ILE A 43 13.45 3.53 1.01
C ILE A 43 14.58 3.84 1.99
N SER A 44 15.32 2.80 2.38
CA SER A 44 16.51 2.94 3.23
C SER A 44 17.66 3.56 2.44
N GLU A 45 18.69 4.03 3.16
CA GLU A 45 19.90 4.60 2.52
C GLU A 45 20.70 3.55 1.75
N GLU A 46 20.59 2.28 2.15
CA GLU A 46 21.10 1.09 1.46
C GLU A 46 20.27 0.70 0.22
N GLY A 47 19.17 1.42 -0.07
CA GLY A 47 18.28 1.13 -1.21
C GLY A 47 17.29 0.00 -0.98
N THR A 48 17.19 -0.53 0.25
CA THR A 48 16.16 -1.52 0.59
C THR A 48 14.79 -0.86 0.59
N VAL A 49 13.84 -1.47 -0.12
CA VAL A 49 12.46 -0.99 -0.20
C VAL A 49 11.59 -1.81 0.73
N SER A 50 10.85 -1.13 1.60
CA SER A 50 9.86 -1.74 2.50
C SER A 50 8.55 -0.94 2.45
N ALA A 51 7.46 -1.52 2.93
CA ALA A 51 6.19 -0.80 2.98
C ALA A 51 5.34 -1.22 4.19
N PHE A 52 4.51 -0.30 4.67
CA PHE A 52 3.52 -0.55 5.72
C PHE A 52 2.18 0.09 5.35
N GLU A 53 1.10 -0.49 5.89
CA GLU A 53 -0.26 0.04 5.73
C GLU A 53 -0.70 0.70 7.04
N ASN A 54 -1.15 1.94 6.96
CA ASN A 54 -1.84 2.60 8.05
C ASN A 54 -3.33 2.22 7.98
N LYS A 55 -3.84 1.55 9.00
CA LYS A 55 -5.24 1.13 9.06
C LYS A 55 -5.76 1.20 10.49
N ALA A 56 -6.94 1.78 10.65
CA ALA A 56 -7.62 1.83 11.94
C ALA A 56 -7.88 0.41 12.49
N PHE A 57 -7.75 0.27 13.81
CA PHE A 57 -8.10 -0.93 14.55
C PHE A 57 -9.36 -0.66 15.40
N PRO A 58 -10.40 -1.51 15.35
CA PRO A 58 -10.52 -2.75 14.57
C PRO A 58 -10.70 -2.49 13.07
N SER A 59 -10.13 -3.38 12.26
CA SER A 59 -10.07 -3.23 10.80
C SER A 59 -11.41 -3.45 10.08
N LYS A 60 -12.38 -4.08 10.75
CA LYS A 60 -13.77 -4.19 10.36
C LYS A 60 -14.59 -3.34 11.34
N ARG A 61 -15.25 -2.28 10.86
CA ARG A 61 -16.35 -1.70 11.63
C ARG A 61 -17.44 -2.77 11.68
N ARG A 62 -17.99 -3.08 12.86
CA ARG A 62 -19.20 -3.90 12.96
C ARG A 62 -20.31 -3.13 12.24
N SER A 63 -20.61 -3.50 11.00
CA SER A 63 -21.74 -2.95 10.24
C SER A 63 -22.91 -3.93 10.27
N ASP A 64 -23.28 -4.37 11.47
CA ASP A 64 -24.47 -5.18 11.75
C ASP A 64 -25.28 -4.49 12.86
N GLU A 65 -25.74 -3.27 12.59
CA GLU A 65 -26.76 -2.62 13.42
C GLU A 65 -27.63 -1.67 12.58
N THR A 66 -28.04 -2.11 11.38
CA THR A 66 -29.18 -1.53 10.67
C THR A 66 -29.78 -2.56 9.71
N ARG A 67 -30.41 -3.58 10.28
CA ARG A 67 -31.51 -4.34 9.67
C ARG A 67 -32.58 -4.49 10.75
N ALA A 68 -33.24 -3.39 11.05
CA ALA A 68 -34.52 -3.34 11.75
C ALA A 68 -35.55 -2.78 10.78
#